data_AF-A0A1I7UE07-F1
#
_entry.id   AF-A0A1I7UE07-F1
#
_cell.length_a   1.000
_cell.length_b   1.000
_cell.length_c   1.000
_cell.angle_alpha   90.00
_cell.angle_beta   90.00
_cell.angle_gamma   90.00
#
_symmetry.space_group_name_H-M   'P 1'
#
loop_
_entity.id
_entity.type
_entity.pdbx_description
1 polymer ?
#
loop_
_entity_poly.entity_id
_entity_poly.type
_entity_poly.pdbx_seq_one_letter_code
_entity_poly.pdbx_strand_id
1 'polypeptide(L)'
;MLSFSALGICYSGANFLAQPNVVLTQTSFAVFTELHGVTKRIGTFFVSCIASIYALMLSLLSLQFYYRFIAVTSPTTLSSRFSLRTLPIYTVLIFLNAASWGLVSYYLNGPTLEKDLDLAPVLKSLYCLAPNSYAYIGIKYFTLTSSNQRVFLASGFLLILTPIALLMSLFSMLLYFGLGTYSSLKRKAMSQKNKDMQNQLLRTLVIQTVIPFCFMILPVGCMYLIPIIGWDIGASANLIAALVAIYPCFEPLVAMYCIKCFRMRIIGIITCRRHKNAQVSAIT
;
A
#
# COMPACT_ATOMS: atom_id res chain seq x y z
N MET A 1 -10.73 -2.56 10.80
CA MET A 1 -11.49 -1.74 9.83
C MET A 1 -11.36 -0.26 10.17
N LEU A 2 -11.81 0.21 11.34
CA LEU A 2 -11.70 1.64 11.71
C LEU A 2 -10.26 2.18 11.69
N SER A 3 -9.29 1.44 12.24
CA SER A 3 -7.87 1.82 12.19
C SER A 3 -7.34 1.98 10.77
N PHE A 4 -7.77 1.13 9.84
CA PHE A 4 -7.35 1.21 8.44
C PHE A 4 -7.93 2.45 7.74
N SER A 5 -9.20 2.77 7.99
CA SER A 5 -9.81 4.01 7.46
C SER A 5 -9.14 5.26 8.02
N ALA A 6 -8.89 5.30 9.34
CA ALA A 6 -8.20 6.43 9.97
C ALA A 6 -6.80 6.65 9.38
N LEU A 7 -6.03 5.57 9.21
CA LEU A 7 -4.70 5.63 8.62
C LEU A 7 -4.72 5.92 7.12
N GLY A 8 -5.73 5.46 6.39
CA GLY A 8 -5.95 5.83 5.00
C GLY A 8 -6.22 7.33 4.83
N ILE A 9 -6.96 7.94 5.76
CA ILE A 9 -7.17 9.40 5.81
C ILE A 9 -5.84 10.11 6.12
N CYS A 10 -5.09 9.65 7.13
CA CYS A 10 -3.77 10.19 7.44
C CYS A 10 -2.80 10.09 6.26
N TYR A 11 -2.77 8.95 5.56
CA TYR A 11 -1.94 8.73 4.38
C TYR A 11 -2.32 9.65 3.23
N SER A 12 -3.63 9.79 2.96
CA SER A 12 -4.13 10.68 1.90
C SER A 12 -3.80 12.14 2.21
N GLY A 13 -3.94 12.56 3.47
CA GLY A 13 -3.54 13.89 3.93
C GLY A 13 -2.03 14.12 3.80
N ALA A 14 -1.21 13.14 4.19
CA ALA A 14 0.24 13.22 4.04
C ALA A 14 0.66 13.30 2.56
N ASN A 15 0.06 12.52 1.67
CA ASN A 15 0.30 12.60 0.23
C ASN A 15 -0.15 13.95 -0.36
N PHE A 16 -1.28 14.49 0.10
CA PHE A 16 -1.74 15.81 -0.35
C PHE A 16 -0.77 16.93 0.04
N LEU A 17 -0.22 16.87 1.27
CA LEU A 17 0.73 17.86 1.77
C LEU A 17 2.12 17.72 1.16
N ALA A 18 2.61 16.50 1.02
CA ALA A 18 3.98 16.24 0.59
C ALA A 18 4.14 16.01 -0.92
N GLN A 19 3.05 15.77 -1.64
CA GLN A 19 3.03 15.60 -3.11
C GLN A 19 4.21 14.79 -3.65
N PRO A 20 4.40 13.53 -3.18
CA PRO A 20 5.54 12.74 -3.60
C PRO A 20 5.43 12.38 -5.07
N ASN A 21 6.50 12.65 -5.81
CA ASN A 21 6.71 12.28 -7.20
C ASN A 21 7.71 11.13 -7.28
N VAL A 22 7.70 10.40 -8.39
CA VAL A 22 8.59 9.27 -8.63
C VAL A 22 9.27 9.48 -9.97
N VAL A 23 10.58 9.27 -9.98
CA VAL A 23 11.39 9.23 -11.20
C VAL A 23 12.15 7.92 -11.25
N LEU A 24 12.13 7.29 -12.42
CA LEU A 24 12.90 6.07 -12.70
C LEU A 24 13.87 6.34 -13.84
N THR A 25 15.13 6.05 -13.61
CA THR A 25 16.19 6.11 -14.61
C THR A 25 16.66 4.69 -14.92
N GLN A 26 17.58 4.56 -15.89
CA GLN A 26 18.19 3.28 -16.23
C GLN A 26 19.03 2.66 -15.11
N THR A 27 19.37 3.43 -14.06
CA THR A 27 20.33 3.03 -13.03
C THR A 27 19.81 3.18 -11.61
N SER A 28 18.75 3.98 -11.41
CA SER A 28 18.26 4.37 -10.11
C SER A 28 16.74 4.62 -10.12
N PHE A 29 16.13 4.62 -8.94
CA PHE A 29 14.82 5.23 -8.73
C PHE A 29 14.91 6.25 -7.59
N ALA A 30 14.07 7.27 -7.65
CA ALA A 30 13.90 8.21 -6.55
C ALA A 30 12.42 8.56 -6.36
N VAL A 31 11.99 8.57 -5.11
CA VAL A 31 10.75 9.20 -4.67
C VAL A 31 11.13 10.54 -4.05
N PHE A 32 10.58 11.64 -4.58
CA PHE A 32 11.01 12.98 -4.21
C PHE A 32 9.82 13.91 -3.98
N THR A 33 10.07 15.00 -3.26
CA THR A 33 9.12 16.08 -3.00
C THR A 33 9.80 17.41 -3.25
N GLU A 34 9.03 18.39 -3.70
CA GLU A 34 9.48 19.77 -3.84
C GLU A 34 9.48 20.51 -2.51
N LEU A 35 10.56 21.22 -2.21
CA LEU A 35 10.75 21.92 -0.95
C LEU A 35 10.20 23.35 -1.04
N HIS A 36 9.24 23.65 -0.16
CA HIS A 36 8.64 24.97 -0.03
C HIS A 36 9.14 25.65 1.25
N GLY A 37 10.38 26.17 1.23
CA GLY A 37 10.99 26.84 2.38
C GLY A 37 11.47 25.92 3.52
N VAL A 38 11.47 24.60 3.29
CA VAL A 38 11.96 23.58 4.23
C VAL A 38 13.32 23.03 3.81
N THR A 39 14.13 22.60 4.78
CA THR A 39 15.45 22.02 4.48
C THR A 39 15.34 20.64 3.86
N LYS A 40 16.32 20.26 3.04
CA LYS A 40 16.39 18.93 2.41
C LYS A 40 16.31 17.78 3.40
N ARG A 41 16.88 17.94 4.60
CA ARG A 41 16.82 16.95 5.68
C ARG A 41 15.39 16.74 6.18
N ILE A 42 14.67 17.83 6.40
CA ILE A 42 13.25 17.79 6.83
C ILE A 42 12.38 17.20 5.71
N GLY A 43 12.59 17.59 4.46
CA GLY A 43 11.86 17.00 3.33
C GLY A 43 12.11 15.50 3.19
N THR A 44 13.34 15.04 3.38
CA THR A 44 13.70 13.60 3.34
C THR A 44 13.00 12.83 4.46
N PHE A 45 12.88 13.44 5.65
CA PHE A 45 12.12 12.88 6.75
C PHE A 45 10.65 12.69 6.38
N PHE A 46 10.01 13.71 5.78
CA PHE A 46 8.62 13.62 5.33
C PHE A 46 8.41 12.53 4.28
N VAL A 47 9.26 12.44 3.25
CA VAL A 47 9.15 11.39 2.23
C VAL A 47 9.33 9.99 2.85
N SER A 48 10.25 9.86 3.81
CA SER A 48 10.45 8.61 4.57
C SER A 48 9.23 8.24 5.42
N CYS A 49 8.55 9.23 6.02
CA CYS A 49 7.29 9.01 6.73
C CYS A 49 6.19 8.49 5.80
N ILE A 50 6.08 9.00 4.56
CA ILE A 50 5.12 8.49 3.58
C ILE A 50 5.41 7.02 3.26
N ALA A 51 6.68 6.66 3.04
CA ALA A 51 7.09 5.27 2.82
C ALA A 51 6.75 4.37 4.04
N SER A 52 6.93 4.88 5.26
CA SER A 52 6.55 4.20 6.50
C SER A 52 5.03 3.98 6.61
N ILE A 53 4.23 5.00 6.30
CA ILE A 53 2.76 4.88 6.31
C ILE A 53 2.29 3.89 5.23
N TYR A 54 2.92 3.88 4.06
CA TYR A 54 2.66 2.87 3.03
C TYR A 54 2.88 1.44 3.55
N ALA A 55 4.02 1.18 4.20
CA ALA A 55 4.30 -0.11 4.82
C ALA A 55 3.27 -0.48 5.89
N LEU A 56 2.85 0.49 6.70
CA LEU A 56 1.82 0.34 7.73
C LEU A 56 0.47 -0.06 7.10
N MET A 57 0.07 0.58 5.99
CA MET A 57 -1.14 0.26 5.25
C MET A 57 -1.12 -1.18 4.71
N LEU A 58 0.00 -1.62 4.13
CA LEU A 58 0.16 -3.00 3.67
C LEU A 58 0.07 -4.02 4.82
N SER A 59 0.70 -3.75 5.97
CA SER A 59 0.62 -4.64 7.13
C SER A 59 -0.80 -4.76 7.66
N LEU A 60 -1.53 -3.65 7.73
CA LEU A 60 -2.94 -3.67 8.13
C LEU A 60 -3.81 -4.43 7.15
N LEU A 61 -3.57 -4.27 5.84
CA LEU A 61 -4.26 -5.04 4.82
C LEU A 61 -4.08 -6.55 5.03
N SER A 62 -2.83 -7.00 5.24
CA SER A 62 -2.55 -8.41 5.53
C SER A 62 -3.25 -8.88 6.82
N LEU A 63 -3.28 -8.04 7.87
CA LEU A 63 -4.00 -8.36 9.11
C LEU A 63 -5.52 -8.49 8.88
N GLN A 64 -6.11 -7.68 8.00
CA GLN A 64 -7.53 -7.80 7.65
C GLN A 64 -7.84 -9.11 6.93
N PHE A 65 -6.98 -9.53 6.00
CA PHE A 65 -7.13 -10.82 5.32
C PHE A 65 -6.99 -11.99 6.30
N TYR A 66 -6.03 -11.91 7.22
CA TYR A 66 -5.89 -12.89 8.30
C TYR A 66 -7.12 -12.95 9.21
N TYR A 67 -7.67 -11.81 9.61
CA TYR A 67 -8.91 -11.74 10.39
C TYR A 67 -10.07 -12.44 9.68
N ARG A 68 -10.29 -12.12 8.38
CA ARG A 68 -11.36 -12.72 7.57
C ARG A 68 -11.18 -14.23 7.43
N PHE A 69 -9.94 -14.67 7.26
CA PHE A 69 -9.62 -16.09 7.19
C PHE A 69 -10.06 -16.82 8.45
N ILE A 70 -9.64 -16.37 9.64
CA ILE A 70 -10.01 -16.98 10.91
C ILE A 70 -11.53 -16.88 11.16
N ALA A 71 -12.16 -15.76 10.84
CA ALA A 71 -13.59 -15.58 11.01
C ALA A 71 -14.41 -16.62 10.22
N VAL A 72 -13.92 -17.03 9.05
CA VAL A 72 -14.58 -18.04 8.22
C VAL A 72 -14.19 -19.47 8.64
N THR A 73 -12.92 -19.74 8.91
CA THR A 73 -12.42 -21.11 9.14
C THR A 73 -12.59 -21.59 10.57
N SER A 74 -12.46 -20.70 11.56
CA SER A 74 -12.44 -21.06 12.98
C SER A 74 -13.07 -19.96 13.85
N PRO A 75 -14.39 -19.73 13.72
CA PRO A 75 -15.07 -18.64 14.43
C PRO A 75 -14.99 -18.75 15.96
N THR A 76 -14.88 -19.97 16.51
CA THR A 76 -14.71 -20.21 17.95
C THR A 76 -13.39 -19.64 18.50
N THR A 77 -12.33 -19.64 17.68
CA THR A 77 -11.01 -19.09 18.04
C THR A 77 -10.87 -17.59 17.72
N LEU A 78 -11.86 -16.99 17.07
CA LEU A 78 -11.78 -15.59 16.64
C LEU A 78 -11.67 -14.65 17.84
N SER A 79 -12.48 -14.90 18.89
CA SER A 79 -12.50 -14.08 20.11
C SER A 79 -11.18 -14.14 20.87
N SER A 80 -10.52 -15.32 20.92
CA SER A 80 -9.22 -15.43 21.58
C SER A 80 -8.09 -14.77 20.78
N ARG A 81 -8.06 -14.97 19.45
CA ARG A 81 -7.03 -14.39 18.56
C ARG A 81 -7.17 -12.89 18.37
N PHE A 82 -8.39 -12.36 18.34
CA PHE A 82 -8.69 -10.93 18.18
C PHE A 82 -9.41 -10.40 19.42
N SER A 83 -8.68 -10.30 20.52
CA SER A 83 -9.15 -9.71 21.77
C SER A 83 -8.36 -8.44 22.10
N LEU A 84 -8.84 -7.68 23.08
CA LEU A 84 -8.09 -6.55 23.66
C LEU A 84 -6.71 -6.97 24.19
N ARG A 85 -6.52 -8.25 24.55
CA ARG A 85 -5.22 -8.78 25.02
C ARG A 85 -4.23 -9.02 23.89
N THR A 86 -4.68 -9.41 22.71
CA THR A 86 -3.81 -9.65 21.55
C THR A 86 -3.59 -8.42 20.68
N LEU A 87 -4.44 -7.40 20.82
CA LEU A 87 -4.33 -6.13 20.10
C LEU A 87 -2.94 -5.47 20.21
N PRO A 88 -2.30 -5.37 21.40
CA PRO A 88 -0.97 -4.76 21.51
C PRO A 88 0.09 -5.48 20.68
N ILE A 89 0.01 -6.82 20.57
CA ILE A 89 0.97 -7.63 19.81
C ILE A 89 0.92 -7.24 18.33
N TYR A 90 -0.28 -7.19 17.75
CA TYR A 90 -0.44 -6.78 16.35
C TYR A 90 -0.02 -5.34 16.11
N THR A 91 -0.36 -4.43 17.03
CA THR A 91 0.04 -3.03 16.96
C THR A 91 1.57 -2.92 16.93
N VAL A 92 2.27 -3.56 17.87
CA VAL A 92 3.74 -3.54 17.92
C VAL A 92 4.34 -4.10 16.62
N LEU A 93 3.87 -5.25 16.14
CA LEU A 93 4.38 -5.84 14.89
C LEU A 93 4.20 -4.91 13.68
N ILE A 94 3.03 -4.28 13.54
CA ILE A 94 2.74 -3.35 12.45
C ILE A 94 3.63 -2.12 12.52
N PHE A 95 3.76 -1.51 13.71
CA PHE A 95 4.61 -0.32 13.89
C PHE A 95 6.09 -0.64 13.73
N LEU A 96 6.56 -1.82 14.17
CA LEU A 96 7.93 -2.25 13.93
C LEU A 96 8.22 -2.41 12.44
N ASN A 97 7.29 -3.01 11.68
CA ASN A 97 7.44 -3.11 10.22
C ASN A 97 7.43 -1.73 9.53
N ALA A 98 6.55 -0.83 9.96
CA ALA A 98 6.51 0.53 9.43
C ALA A 98 7.79 1.32 9.78
N ALA A 99 8.28 1.19 11.01
CA ALA A 99 9.48 1.85 11.48
C ALA A 99 10.73 1.33 10.77
N SER A 100 10.87 0.02 10.58
CA SER A 100 12.01 -0.55 9.85
C SER A 100 12.08 -0.01 8.42
N TRP A 101 10.95 0.03 7.72
CA TRP A 101 10.87 0.58 6.37
C TRP A 101 11.22 2.08 6.35
N GLY A 102 10.65 2.86 7.26
CA GLY A 102 10.90 4.30 7.36
C GLY A 102 12.36 4.63 7.70
N LEU A 103 12.96 3.91 8.66
CA LEU A 103 14.35 4.10 9.07
C LEU A 103 15.33 3.72 7.96
N VAL A 104 15.12 2.59 7.28
CA VAL A 104 15.92 2.20 6.11
C VAL A 104 15.80 3.26 5.02
N SER A 105 14.59 3.77 4.77
CA SER A 105 14.36 4.79 3.76
C SER A 105 15.09 6.10 4.07
N TYR A 106 15.05 6.55 5.32
CA TYR A 106 15.66 7.81 5.73
C TYR A 106 17.19 7.72 5.80
N TYR A 107 17.73 6.70 6.50
CA TYR A 107 19.16 6.62 6.78
C TYR A 107 19.98 6.01 5.64
N LEU A 108 19.42 5.02 4.93
CA LEU A 108 20.17 4.29 3.90
C LEU A 108 19.79 4.73 2.48
N ASN A 109 18.51 5.02 2.25
CA ASN A 109 18.03 5.47 0.94
C ASN A 109 18.00 7.00 0.81
N GLY A 110 18.36 7.75 1.85
CA GLY A 110 18.41 9.21 1.81
C GLY A 110 19.48 9.79 0.86
N PRO A 111 19.56 11.14 0.78
CA PRO A 111 20.49 11.84 -0.09
C PRO A 111 21.96 11.60 0.26
N THR A 112 22.79 11.44 -0.76
CA THR A 112 24.26 11.39 -0.67
C THR A 112 24.84 12.20 -1.82
N LEU A 113 26.10 12.66 -1.69
CA LEU A 113 26.76 13.43 -2.75
C LEU A 113 26.72 12.70 -4.11
N GLU A 114 26.96 11.40 -4.11
CA GLU A 114 26.93 10.59 -5.33
C GLU A 114 25.54 10.52 -5.96
N LYS A 115 24.50 10.29 -5.14
CA LYS A 115 23.11 10.24 -5.63
C LYS A 115 22.63 11.61 -6.09
N ASP A 116 23.11 12.69 -5.46
CA ASP A 116 22.78 14.06 -5.84
C ASP A 116 23.34 14.43 -7.21
N LEU A 117 24.59 14.05 -7.50
CA LEU A 117 25.21 14.27 -8.80
C LEU A 117 24.50 13.50 -9.92
N ASP A 118 23.98 12.31 -9.63
CA ASP A 118 23.21 11.48 -10.57
C ASP A 118 21.80 12.02 -10.81
N LEU A 119 21.10 12.43 -9.75
CA LEU A 119 19.69 12.79 -9.79
C LEU A 119 19.43 14.25 -10.22
N ALA A 120 20.33 15.19 -9.87
CA ALA A 120 20.19 16.60 -10.19
C ALA A 120 19.97 16.91 -11.68
N PRO A 121 20.76 16.36 -12.65
CA PRO A 121 20.53 16.64 -14.06
C PRO A 121 19.17 16.11 -14.55
N VAL A 122 18.73 14.96 -14.03
CA VAL A 122 17.46 14.32 -14.38
C VAL A 122 16.27 15.15 -13.87
N LEU A 123 16.32 15.60 -12.61
CA LEU A 123 15.23 16.42 -12.06
C LEU A 123 15.21 17.82 -12.66
N LYS A 124 16.37 18.37 -13.03
CA LYS A 124 16.43 19.63 -13.76
C LYS A 124 15.80 19.53 -15.15
N SER A 125 16.04 18.45 -15.88
CA SER A 125 15.51 18.29 -17.25
C SER A 125 14.02 17.93 -17.28
N LEU A 126 13.56 17.08 -16.36
CA LEU A 126 12.17 16.59 -16.36
C LEU A 126 11.20 17.48 -15.57
N TYR A 127 11.68 18.18 -14.54
CA TYR A 127 10.84 18.93 -13.60
C TYR A 127 11.29 20.38 -13.38
N CYS A 128 12.35 20.84 -14.05
CA CYS A 128 12.92 22.17 -13.86
C CYS A 128 13.35 22.48 -12.41
N LEU A 129 13.69 21.45 -11.63
CA LEU A 129 14.06 21.59 -10.23
C LEU A 129 15.57 21.86 -10.05
N ALA A 130 15.90 22.77 -9.13
CA ALA A 130 17.27 23.03 -8.72
C ALA A 130 17.72 22.03 -7.63
N PRO A 131 19.01 21.70 -7.49
CA PRO A 131 19.51 20.71 -6.51
C PRO A 131 19.08 20.93 -5.04
N ASN A 132 18.76 22.18 -4.68
CA ASN A 132 18.34 22.57 -3.33
C ASN A 132 16.82 22.75 -3.17
N SER A 133 16.03 22.57 -4.24
CA SER A 133 14.57 22.74 -4.23
C SER A 133 13.81 21.42 -4.08
N TYR A 134 14.49 20.30 -3.82
CA TYR A 134 13.85 18.99 -3.62
C TYR A 134 14.53 18.17 -2.52
N ALA A 135 13.78 17.25 -1.94
CA ALA A 135 14.28 16.17 -1.11
C ALA A 135 13.78 14.82 -1.62
N TYR A 136 14.53 13.76 -1.35
CA TYR A 136 14.21 12.45 -1.91
C TYR A 136 14.72 11.30 -1.05
N ILE A 137 14.11 10.14 -1.27
CA ILE A 137 14.69 8.83 -0.96
C ILE A 137 14.84 8.07 -2.27
N GLY A 138 15.93 7.33 -2.43
CA GLY A 138 16.21 6.62 -3.66
C GLY A 138 17.37 5.64 -3.54
N ILE A 139 17.35 4.65 -4.42
CA ILE A 139 18.39 3.63 -4.54
C ILE A 139 19.05 3.78 -5.90
N LYS A 140 20.38 3.74 -5.91
CA LYS A 140 21.20 3.66 -7.11
C LYS A 140 21.77 2.25 -7.21
N TYR A 141 21.39 1.53 -8.27
CA TYR A 141 21.77 0.13 -8.48
C TYR A 141 23.01 -0.01 -9.35
N PHE A 142 23.15 0.90 -10.31
CA PHE A 142 24.21 0.89 -11.28
C PHE A 142 24.83 2.28 -11.36
N THR A 143 26.09 2.34 -11.75
CA THR A 143 26.72 3.59 -12.21
C THR A 143 27.10 3.40 -13.67
N LEU A 144 27.07 4.50 -14.43
CA LEU A 144 27.50 4.48 -15.81
C LEU A 144 28.99 4.84 -15.86
N THR A 145 29.79 4.01 -16.53
CA THR A 145 31.16 4.36 -16.90
C THR A 145 31.16 5.38 -18.04
N SER A 146 32.29 6.03 -18.31
CA SER A 146 32.46 6.93 -19.46
C SER A 146 32.12 6.28 -20.82
N SER A 147 32.16 4.95 -20.90
CA SER A 147 31.74 4.13 -22.05
C SER A 147 30.24 3.77 -22.06
N ASN A 148 29.44 4.40 -21.19
CA ASN A 148 28.02 4.14 -20.97
C ASN A 148 27.67 2.69 -20.55
N GLN A 149 28.63 1.98 -19.96
CA GLN A 149 28.41 0.64 -19.42
C GLN A 149 27.90 0.71 -17.98
N ARG A 150 26.92 -0.15 -17.66
CA ARG A 150 26.36 -0.29 -16.31
C ARG A 150 27.28 -1.13 -15.43
N VAL A 151 27.85 -0.50 -14.42
CA VAL A 151 28.62 -1.16 -13.36
C VAL A 151 27.72 -1.36 -12.15
N PHE A 152 27.67 -2.59 -11.64
CA PHE A 152 26.81 -2.99 -10.53
C PHE A 152 27.30 -2.43 -9.18
N LEU A 153 26.38 -1.86 -8.40
CA LEU A 153 26.63 -1.45 -7.02
C LEU A 153 26.01 -2.46 -6.04
N ALA A 154 26.88 -3.21 -5.37
CA ALA A 154 26.46 -4.17 -4.34
C ALA A 154 25.65 -3.50 -3.21
N SER A 155 26.02 -2.28 -2.81
CA SER A 155 25.30 -1.51 -1.79
C SER A 155 23.85 -1.25 -2.20
N GLY A 156 23.59 -0.80 -3.43
CA GLY A 156 22.24 -0.58 -3.93
C GLY A 156 21.39 -1.84 -3.96
N PHE A 157 22.01 -2.98 -4.31
CA PHE A 157 21.31 -4.26 -4.33
C PHE A 157 21.00 -4.79 -2.92
N LEU A 158 21.90 -4.61 -1.95
CA LEU A 158 21.61 -4.98 -0.56
C LEU A 158 20.44 -4.15 0.01
N LEU A 159 20.34 -2.87 -0.37
CA LEU A 159 19.27 -1.97 0.08
C LEU A 159 17.90 -2.31 -0.48
N ILE A 160 17.81 -2.95 -1.64
CA ILE A 160 16.52 -3.35 -2.24
C ILE A 160 16.03 -4.72 -1.74
N LEU A 161 16.93 -5.60 -1.30
CA LEU A 161 16.56 -6.94 -0.82
C LEU A 161 15.56 -6.86 0.34
N THR A 162 15.78 -5.96 1.29
CA THR A 162 14.88 -5.79 2.44
C THR A 162 13.46 -5.37 2.05
N PRO A 163 13.23 -4.26 1.31
CA PRO A 163 11.88 -3.86 0.92
C PRO A 163 11.21 -4.86 -0.04
N ILE A 164 11.95 -5.50 -0.95
CA ILE A 164 11.38 -6.55 -1.81
C ILE A 164 10.95 -7.76 -0.99
N ALA A 165 11.79 -8.26 -0.08
CA ALA A 165 11.46 -9.40 0.76
C ALA A 165 10.23 -9.11 1.63
N LEU A 166 10.13 -7.91 2.19
CA LEU A 166 8.95 -7.48 2.94
C LEU A 166 7.71 -7.40 2.05
N LEU A 167 7.79 -6.77 0.88
CA LEU A 167 6.67 -6.68 -0.06
C LEU A 167 6.17 -8.06 -0.51
N MET A 168 7.09 -8.97 -0.86
CA MET A 168 6.78 -10.34 -1.28
C MET A 168 6.20 -11.18 -0.15
N SER A 169 6.70 -11.02 1.08
CA SER A 169 6.15 -11.74 2.25
C SER A 169 4.73 -11.28 2.56
N LEU A 170 4.45 -9.98 2.50
CA LEU A 170 3.11 -9.42 2.70
C LEU A 170 2.15 -9.85 1.58
N PHE A 171 2.61 -9.86 0.33
CA PHE A 171 1.82 -10.35 -0.79
C PHE A 171 1.50 -11.84 -0.66
N SER A 172 2.47 -12.65 -0.25
CA SER A 172 2.29 -14.09 -0.03
C SER A 172 1.26 -14.37 1.08
N MET A 173 1.32 -13.61 2.18
CA MET A 173 0.31 -13.68 3.25
C MET A 173 -1.09 -13.30 2.74
N LEU A 174 -1.19 -12.22 1.96
CA LEU A 174 -2.45 -11.77 1.37
C LEU A 174 -3.06 -12.84 0.46
N LEU A 175 -2.25 -13.44 -0.42
CA LEU A 175 -2.70 -14.53 -1.29
C LEU A 175 -3.11 -15.76 -0.49
N TYR A 176 -2.29 -16.20 0.47
CA TYR A 176 -2.57 -17.37 1.29
C TYR A 176 -3.89 -17.23 2.06
N PHE A 177 -4.06 -16.14 2.81
CA PHE A 177 -5.28 -15.90 3.57
C PHE A 177 -6.47 -15.60 2.66
N GLY A 178 -6.28 -14.88 1.56
CA GLY A 178 -7.33 -14.59 0.58
C GLY A 178 -7.88 -15.86 -0.07
N LEU A 179 -7.00 -16.71 -0.61
CA LEU A 179 -7.37 -17.98 -1.24
C LEU A 179 -7.93 -18.98 -0.22
N GLY A 180 -7.39 -19.02 0.99
CA GLY A 180 -7.91 -19.86 2.08
C GLY A 180 -9.32 -19.46 2.51
N THR A 181 -9.59 -18.15 2.57
CA THR A 181 -10.92 -17.61 2.89
C THR A 181 -11.90 -17.90 1.76
N TYR A 182 -11.48 -17.68 0.50
CA TYR A 182 -12.28 -17.99 -0.69
C TYR A 182 -12.69 -19.46 -0.73
N SER A 183 -11.72 -20.37 -0.56
CA SER A 183 -11.96 -21.82 -0.60
C SER A 183 -12.94 -22.26 0.49
N SER A 184 -12.82 -21.69 1.69
CA SER A 184 -13.69 -22.02 2.82
C SER A 184 -15.11 -21.46 2.66
N LEU A 185 -15.25 -20.23 2.17
CA LEU A 185 -16.54 -19.64 1.83
C LEU A 185 -17.23 -20.41 0.71
N LYS A 186 -16.51 -20.82 -0.34
CA LYS A 186 -17.05 -21.59 -1.47
C LYS A 186 -17.64 -22.93 -1.02
N ARG A 187 -16.94 -23.66 -0.13
CA ARG A 187 -17.45 -24.90 0.48
C ARG A 187 -18.74 -24.67 1.26
N LYS A 188 -18.76 -23.64 2.11
CA LYS A 188 -19.95 -23.29 2.90
C LYS A 188 -21.13 -22.84 2.04
N ALA A 189 -20.89 -22.09 0.97
CA ALA A 189 -21.92 -21.62 0.04
C ALA A 189 -22.66 -22.78 -0.66
N MET A 190 -21.99 -23.91 -0.88
CA MET A 190 -22.61 -25.10 -1.47
C MET A 190 -23.48 -25.90 -0.49
N SER A 191 -23.27 -25.71 0.82
CA SER A 191 -23.97 -26.46 1.87
C SER A 191 -25.11 -25.68 2.54
N GLN A 192 -25.09 -24.35 2.49
CA GLN A 192 -26.01 -23.50 3.26
C GLN A 192 -27.18 -22.96 2.43
N LYS A 193 -28.35 -22.79 3.08
CA LYS A 193 -29.55 -22.14 2.55
C LYS A 193 -29.33 -20.68 2.10
N ASN A 194 -28.31 -19.98 2.62
CA ASN A 194 -28.00 -18.56 2.32
C ASN A 194 -26.91 -18.40 1.25
N LYS A 195 -27.05 -19.08 0.11
CA LYS A 195 -26.08 -19.09 -1.00
C LYS A 195 -25.78 -17.69 -1.56
N ASP A 196 -26.79 -16.83 -1.65
CA ASP A 196 -26.66 -15.48 -2.21
C ASP A 196 -25.76 -14.55 -1.40
N MET A 197 -25.87 -14.60 -0.06
CA MET A 197 -25.02 -13.78 0.82
C MET A 197 -23.56 -14.24 0.73
N GLN A 198 -23.33 -15.56 0.72
CA GLN A 198 -21.99 -16.13 0.61
C GLN A 198 -21.34 -15.79 -0.74
N ASN A 199 -22.10 -15.85 -1.84
CA ASN A 199 -21.63 -15.46 -3.16
C ASN A 199 -21.24 -13.98 -3.24
N GLN A 200 -21.98 -13.08 -2.58
CA GLN A 200 -21.61 -11.66 -2.49
C GLN A 200 -20.29 -11.46 -1.75
N LEU A 201 -20.10 -12.15 -0.61
CA LEU A 201 -18.86 -12.10 0.15
C LEU A 201 -17.67 -12.64 -0.65
N LEU A 202 -17.86 -13.75 -1.37
CA LEU A 202 -16.85 -14.33 -2.28
C LEU A 202 -16.43 -13.35 -3.38
N ARG A 203 -17.40 -12.74 -4.07
CA ARG A 203 -17.14 -11.74 -5.12
C ARG A 203 -16.39 -10.52 -4.56
N THR A 204 -16.82 -10.03 -3.40
CA THR A 204 -16.18 -8.89 -2.72
C THR A 204 -14.72 -9.22 -2.40
N LEU A 205 -14.46 -10.42 -1.89
CA LEU A 205 -13.13 -10.87 -1.51
C LEU A 205 -12.18 -10.93 -2.71
N VAL A 206 -12.63 -11.47 -3.85
CA VAL A 206 -11.80 -11.51 -5.08
C VAL A 206 -11.41 -10.11 -5.51
N ILE A 207 -12.36 -9.17 -5.54
CA ILE A 207 -12.11 -7.78 -5.92
C ILE A 207 -11.13 -7.12 -4.92
N GLN A 208 -11.31 -7.35 -3.63
CA GLN A 208 -10.43 -6.82 -2.57
C GLN A 208 -9.03 -7.42 -2.57
N THR A 209 -8.79 -8.57 -3.20
CA THR A 209 -7.44 -9.11 -3.42
C THR A 209 -6.77 -8.48 -4.64
N VAL A 210 -7.53 -8.30 -5.73
CA VAL A 210 -7.02 -7.76 -7.00
C VAL A 210 -6.63 -6.28 -6.87
N ILE A 211 -7.44 -5.47 -6.20
CA ILE A 211 -7.20 -4.03 -6.07
C ILE A 211 -5.86 -3.69 -5.38
N PRO A 212 -5.56 -4.15 -4.16
CA PRO A 212 -4.27 -3.84 -3.55
C PRO A 212 -3.09 -4.40 -4.34
N PHE A 213 -3.26 -5.52 -5.04
CA PHE A 213 -2.25 -6.01 -5.96
C PHE A 213 -1.98 -5.00 -7.08
N CYS A 214 -3.01 -4.54 -7.80
CA CYS A 214 -2.87 -3.63 -8.93
C CYS A 214 -2.43 -2.21 -8.54
N PHE A 215 -2.83 -1.71 -7.37
CA PHE A 215 -2.63 -0.31 -6.99
C PHE A 215 -1.51 -0.08 -5.97
N MET A 216 -1.15 -1.08 -5.15
CA MET A 216 -0.07 -0.93 -4.16
C MET A 216 1.14 -1.82 -4.51
N ILE A 217 0.92 -3.13 -4.66
CA ILE A 217 2.02 -4.10 -4.71
C ILE A 217 2.71 -4.09 -6.07
N LEU A 218 1.94 -4.20 -7.16
CA LEU A 218 2.48 -4.24 -8.52
C LEU A 218 3.21 -2.95 -8.89
N PRO A 219 2.65 -1.74 -8.69
CA PRO A 219 3.33 -0.49 -9.07
C PRO A 219 4.65 -0.29 -8.33
N VAL A 220 4.69 -0.56 -7.02
CA VAL A 220 5.91 -0.45 -6.21
C VAL A 220 6.90 -1.57 -6.53
N GLY A 221 6.42 -2.79 -6.82
CA GLY A 221 7.26 -3.88 -7.33
C GLY A 221 7.93 -3.51 -8.65
N CYS A 222 7.19 -2.92 -9.59
CA CYS A 222 7.72 -2.39 -10.84
C CYS A 222 8.76 -1.29 -10.58
N MET A 223 8.47 -0.34 -9.66
CA MET A 223 9.41 0.71 -9.26
C MET A 223 10.80 0.16 -8.92
N TYR A 224 10.83 -0.97 -8.21
CA TYR A 224 12.04 -1.66 -7.79
C TYR A 224 12.73 -2.47 -8.91
N LEU A 225 11.96 -3.08 -9.81
CA LEU A 225 12.49 -3.99 -10.84
C LEU A 225 12.94 -3.28 -12.12
N ILE A 226 12.29 -2.19 -12.51
CA ILE A 226 12.55 -1.49 -13.78
C ILE A 226 14.01 -1.01 -13.90
N PRO A 227 14.62 -0.37 -12.88
CA PRO A 227 16.03 0.03 -12.96
C PRO A 227 17.01 -1.14 -13.03
N ILE A 228 16.61 -2.33 -12.54
CA ILE A 228 17.42 -3.56 -12.66
C ILE A 228 17.46 -4.02 -14.11
N ILE A 229 16.32 -3.94 -14.82
CA ILE A 229 16.24 -4.24 -16.26
C ILE A 229 16.99 -3.16 -17.06
N GLY A 230 17.02 -1.92 -16.57
CA GLY A 230 17.72 -0.79 -17.20
C GLY A 230 16.83 0.06 -18.10
N TRP A 231 15.52 -0.01 -17.91
CA TRP A 231 14.58 0.84 -18.63
C TRP A 231 14.52 2.23 -18.01
N ASP A 232 14.50 3.24 -18.87
CA ASP A 232 14.25 4.63 -18.48
C ASP A 232 12.77 4.96 -18.68
N ILE A 233 12.08 5.31 -17.60
CA ILE A 233 10.67 5.73 -17.64
C ILE A 233 10.54 7.22 -17.35
N GLY A 234 11.58 7.84 -16.77
CA GLY A 234 11.60 9.26 -16.41
C GLY A 234 10.39 9.65 -15.55
N ALA A 235 9.70 10.72 -15.96
CA ALA A 235 8.59 11.31 -15.22
C ALA A 235 7.27 10.52 -15.30
N SER A 236 7.12 9.62 -16.29
CA SER A 236 5.93 8.76 -16.36
C SER A 236 5.79 7.84 -15.15
N ALA A 237 6.87 7.64 -14.41
CA ALA A 237 6.89 6.94 -13.13
C ALA A 237 6.00 7.57 -12.06
N ASN A 238 5.63 8.85 -12.17
CA ASN A 238 4.67 9.50 -11.26
C ASN A 238 3.34 8.76 -11.16
N LEU A 239 2.96 8.01 -12.19
CA LEU A 239 1.78 7.14 -12.16
C LEU A 239 1.82 6.16 -10.99
N ILE A 240 3.01 5.70 -10.58
CA ILE A 240 3.18 4.80 -9.42
C ILE A 240 2.70 5.49 -8.14
N ALA A 241 3.14 6.72 -7.87
CA ALA A 241 2.67 7.48 -6.71
C ALA A 241 1.17 7.74 -6.78
N ALA A 242 0.62 8.08 -7.94
CA ALA A 242 -0.81 8.31 -8.12
C ALA A 242 -1.65 7.04 -7.83
N LEU A 243 -1.22 5.87 -8.34
CA LEU A 243 -1.91 4.59 -8.12
C LEU A 243 -1.92 4.20 -6.64
N VAL A 244 -0.79 4.38 -5.94
CA VAL A 244 -0.71 4.09 -4.50
C VAL A 244 -1.56 5.08 -3.70
N ALA A 245 -1.55 6.35 -4.07
CA ALA A 245 -2.31 7.40 -3.39
C ALA A 245 -3.84 7.21 -3.48
N ILE A 246 -4.35 6.68 -4.59
CA ILE A 246 -5.80 6.48 -4.79
C ILE A 246 -6.33 5.17 -4.17
N TYR A 247 -5.46 4.20 -3.89
CA TYR A 247 -5.85 2.91 -3.31
C TYR A 247 -6.80 3.00 -2.08
N PRO A 248 -6.54 3.87 -1.08
CA PRO A 248 -7.39 3.96 0.12
C PRO A 248 -8.85 4.30 -0.21
N CYS A 249 -9.11 4.95 -1.36
CA CYS A 249 -10.47 5.28 -1.81
C CYS A 249 -11.21 4.04 -2.33
N PHE A 250 -10.53 3.10 -2.97
CA PHE A 250 -11.17 1.93 -3.57
C PHE A 250 -11.67 0.93 -2.53
N GLU A 251 -10.98 0.77 -1.40
CA GLU A 251 -11.36 -0.20 -0.36
C GLU A 251 -12.80 0.00 0.17
N PRO A 252 -13.20 1.20 0.64
CA PRO A 252 -14.58 1.43 1.08
C PRO A 252 -15.57 1.39 -0.09
N LEU A 253 -15.20 1.87 -1.29
CA LEU A 253 -16.08 1.86 -2.47
C LEU A 253 -16.46 0.44 -2.87
N VAL A 254 -15.52 -0.50 -2.86
CA VAL A 254 -15.76 -1.91 -3.18
C VAL A 254 -16.71 -2.53 -2.17
N ALA A 255 -16.51 -2.26 -0.88
CA ALA A 255 -17.42 -2.74 0.17
C ALA A 255 -18.84 -2.16 -0.02
N MET A 256 -18.96 -0.87 -0.30
CA MET A 256 -20.23 -0.18 -0.55
C MET A 256 -20.97 -0.75 -1.78
N TYR A 257 -20.25 -1.03 -2.87
CA TYR A 257 -20.84 -1.52 -4.12
C TYR A 257 -21.16 -3.02 -4.11
N CYS A 258 -20.33 -3.85 -3.47
CA CYS A 258 -20.49 -5.30 -3.57
C CYS A 258 -21.48 -5.89 -2.54
N ILE A 259 -21.65 -5.25 -1.38
CA ILE A 259 -22.49 -5.78 -0.29
C ILE A 259 -23.89 -5.19 -0.39
N LYS A 260 -24.92 -6.03 -0.60
CA LYS A 260 -26.32 -5.60 -0.78
C LYS A 260 -26.81 -4.69 0.36
N CYS A 261 -26.49 -5.02 1.61
CA CYS A 261 -26.92 -4.21 2.76
C CYS A 261 -26.40 -2.76 2.69
N PHE A 262 -25.14 -2.55 2.28
CA PHE A 262 -24.59 -1.21 2.13
C PHE A 262 -25.23 -0.46 0.97
N ARG A 263 -25.37 -1.10 -0.20
CA ARG A 263 -26.06 -0.50 -1.35
C ARG A 263 -27.48 -0.05 -1.02
N MET A 264 -28.27 -0.93 -0.40
CA MET A 264 -29.66 -0.63 -0.04
C MET A 264 -29.74 0.54 0.95
N ARG A 265 -28.79 0.63 1.90
CA ARG A 265 -28.73 1.75 2.85
C ARG A 265 -28.35 3.06 2.16
N ILE A 266 -27.39 3.05 1.24
CA ILE A 266 -27.00 4.23 0.44
C ILE A 266 -28.17 4.71 -0.42
N ILE A 267 -28.84 3.80 -1.13
CA ILE A 267 -30.02 4.14 -1.93
C ILE A 267 -31.12 4.72 -1.05
N GLY A 268 -31.38 4.15 0.14
CA GLY A 268 -32.36 4.68 1.09
C GLY A 268 -32.04 6.09 1.59
N ILE A 269 -30.76 6.40 1.82
CA ILE A 269 -30.30 7.75 2.18
C ILE A 269 -30.50 8.73 1.01
N ILE A 270 -30.06 8.36 -0.20
CA ILE A 270 -30.14 9.21 -1.41
C ILE A 270 -31.59 9.44 -1.84
N THR A 271 -32.44 8.43 -1.74
CA THR A 271 -33.87 8.51 -2.11
C THR A 271 -34.78 9.04 -1.00
N CYS A 272 -34.22 9.45 0.16
CA CYS A 272 -34.94 9.87 1.36
C CYS A 272 -36.07 8.92 1.80
N ARG A 273 -36.04 7.65 1.40
CA ARG A 273 -37.01 6.64 1.86
C ARG A 273 -36.57 6.13 3.23
N ARG A 274 -37.15 6.70 4.29
CA ARG A 274 -37.07 6.12 5.65
C ARG A 274 -37.58 4.68 5.57
N HIS A 275 -36.70 3.73 5.86
CA HIS A 275 -37.06 2.32 6.00
C HIS A 275 -38.03 2.20 7.20
N LYS A 276 -39.34 2.28 6.96
CA LYS A 276 -40.33 1.81 7.92
C LYS A 276 -40.31 0.27 7.87
N ASN A 277 -40.14 -0.32 9.06
CA ASN A 277 -40.46 -1.69 9.46
C ASN A 277 -39.38 -2.77 9.27
N ALA A 278 -38.70 -3.05 10.38
CA ALA A 278 -38.27 -4.38 10.80
C ALA A 278 -38.59 -4.57 12.29
N GLN A 279 -39.86 -4.37 12.64
CA GLN A 279 -40.49 -5.05 13.77
C GLN A 279 -41.70 -5.80 13.17
N VAL A 280 -42.04 -6.95 13.76
CA VAL A 280 -43.03 -7.94 13.30
C VAL A 280 -42.48 -9.02 12.35
N SER A 281 -41.73 -9.97 12.91
CA SER A 281 -42.06 -11.41 12.78
C SER A 281 -41.24 -12.22 13.79
N ALA A 282 -41.42 -11.89 15.07
CA ALA A 282 -41.16 -12.79 16.19
C ALA A 282 -42.45 -12.71 17.02
N ILE A 283 -43.33 -13.69 16.79
CA ILE A 283 -44.56 -14.10 17.49
C ILE A 283 -45.48 -14.66 16.40
N THR A 284 -45.21 -15.89 15.98
CA THR A 284 -46.15 -17.03 15.98
C THR A 284 -45.40 -18.25 15.46
#